data_AF-A0A8T2Y6G6-F1
#
_entry.id   AF-A0A8T2Y6G6-F1
#
_cell.length_a   1.000
_cell.length_b   1.000
_cell.length_c   1.000
_cell.angle_alpha   90.00
_cell.angle_beta   90.00
_cell.angle_gamma   90.00
#
_symmetry.space_group_name_H-M   'P 1'
#
loop_
_entity.id
_entity.type
_entity.pdbx_description
1 polymer ?
#
loop_
_entity_poly.entity_id
_entity_poly.type
_entity_poly.pdbx_seq_one_letter_code
_entity_poly.pdbx_strand_id
1 'polypeptide(L)'
;MSMSKASVILTVIVLLLISSKEAASIQSGSRSILRAVSSENKARVDYAVDLNSTNFDVVLRNTPAAHAVVEFYAHWCPACRNYKPQYEKVAKLFNGPDAVHPGIALMTRVDCALKINNKLCDKFSVSHYPMLFWGPPSKFASGGWEPKEEKSEIHVIDDGRTAERLLNWINKQLGSSYGLDDEKFENEHLPSNISDPGQIARAVYDVEEATFFAFEIILEHKMIKPHTRASLIKFLQLLVAHHPSKRCRKGSAEVLVNFDDLCPPDMWSPDKQEAVSDDKGMLGNFQICGKEVPRGYWMFCRGSKNDTRGFSCGLWVVLHSLSVRIEDGESQFAFTAVCDFINNFFICEECREHFYQMCSR
;
A
#
# COMPACT_ATOMS: atom_id res chain seq x y z
N MET A 1 -89.01 -26.18 -9.39
CA MET A 1 -89.43 -27.05 -10.51
C MET A 1 -88.22 -27.75 -11.10
N SER A 2 -88.38 -28.93 -11.72
CA SER A 2 -87.30 -29.77 -12.26
C SER A 2 -87.49 -30.08 -13.75
N MET A 3 -86.40 -29.99 -14.53
CA MET A 3 -86.09 -30.46 -15.90
C MET A 3 -84.71 -29.89 -16.31
N SER A 4 -83.96 -30.32 -17.33
CA SER A 4 -83.69 -31.61 -18.02
C SER A 4 -82.53 -31.33 -19.04
N LYS A 5 -81.68 -32.26 -19.51
CA LYS A 5 -81.55 -33.72 -19.30
C LYS A 5 -80.05 -34.09 -19.14
N ALA A 6 -79.45 -34.99 -19.95
CA ALA A 6 -78.00 -35.27 -19.94
C ALA A 6 -77.43 -35.78 -21.29
N SER A 7 -76.09 -35.66 -21.43
CA SER A 7 -75.14 -36.45 -22.27
C SER A 7 -75.06 -36.24 -23.80
N VAL A 8 -73.83 -36.08 -24.34
CA VAL A 8 -73.11 -37.04 -25.24
C VAL A 8 -71.77 -36.47 -25.80
N ILE A 9 -70.64 -37.06 -25.36
CA ILE A 9 -69.41 -37.52 -26.09
C ILE A 9 -68.75 -36.64 -27.21
N LEU A 10 -67.43 -36.33 -27.10
CA LEU A 10 -66.30 -36.89 -27.93
C LEU A 10 -64.94 -36.09 -27.87
N THR A 11 -63.85 -36.77 -27.43
CA THR A 11 -62.40 -36.78 -27.84
C THR A 11 -61.77 -35.53 -28.54
N VAL A 12 -60.76 -34.77 -28.02
CA VAL A 12 -59.31 -35.01 -27.74
C VAL A 12 -58.36 -35.02 -28.99
N ILE A 13 -57.08 -34.57 -28.82
CA ILE A 13 -55.92 -34.45 -29.77
C ILE A 13 -56.08 -33.29 -30.80
N VAL A 14 -55.09 -32.44 -31.20
CA VAL A 14 -53.62 -32.53 -31.33
C VAL A 14 -52.89 -31.19 -31.03
N LEU A 15 -51.62 -31.29 -30.61
CA LEU A 15 -50.65 -30.21 -30.30
C LEU A 15 -49.77 -29.81 -31.52
N LEU A 16 -49.12 -28.64 -31.43
CA LEU A 16 -47.76 -28.33 -31.95
C LEU A 16 -47.51 -28.25 -33.48
N LEU A 17 -47.17 -27.06 -34.02
CA LEU A 17 -45.78 -26.60 -34.31
C LEU A 17 -45.62 -25.55 -35.46
N ILE A 18 -44.60 -24.70 -35.26
CA ILE A 18 -43.79 -23.92 -36.24
C ILE A 18 -44.43 -22.67 -36.90
N SER A 19 -43.68 -21.57 -36.82
CA SER A 19 -43.83 -20.33 -37.59
C SER A 19 -42.49 -20.01 -38.25
N SER A 20 -42.49 -19.42 -39.45
CA SER A 20 -41.27 -18.84 -40.03
C SER A 20 -41.54 -17.79 -41.11
N LYS A 21 -41.06 -16.56 -40.83
CA LYS A 21 -40.61 -15.49 -41.74
C LYS A 21 -41.64 -14.80 -42.66
N GLU A 22 -41.47 -13.58 -43.17
CA GLU A 22 -40.77 -12.31 -42.81
C GLU A 22 -40.74 -11.48 -44.13
N ALA A 23 -41.17 -10.21 -44.13
CA ALA A 23 -40.82 -9.22 -45.17
C ALA A 23 -41.16 -7.78 -44.72
N ALA A 24 -40.32 -6.82 -45.08
CA ALA A 24 -40.45 -5.38 -44.78
C ALA A 24 -41.34 -4.65 -45.82
N SER A 25 -41.65 -3.33 -45.79
CA SER A 25 -41.10 -2.16 -45.09
C SER A 25 -42.11 -0.98 -45.15
N ILE A 26 -41.90 0.13 -44.41
CA ILE A 26 -42.16 1.55 -44.77
C ILE A 26 -41.78 2.47 -43.57
N GLN A 27 -41.66 3.79 -43.80
CA GLN A 27 -40.63 4.64 -43.20
C GLN A 27 -41.15 5.90 -42.46
N SER A 28 -40.32 6.38 -41.50
CA SER A 28 -40.26 7.72 -40.90
C SER A 28 -41.33 8.15 -39.87
N GLY A 29 -40.89 8.40 -38.62
CA GLY A 29 -41.70 9.10 -37.61
C GLY A 29 -41.07 9.18 -36.22
N SER A 30 -40.27 10.22 -35.97
CA SER A 30 -39.89 10.73 -34.63
C SER A 30 -38.98 9.88 -33.72
N ARG A 31 -38.40 10.56 -32.72
CA ARG A 31 -37.29 10.09 -31.88
C ARG A 31 -37.74 9.32 -30.63
N SER A 32 -36.84 8.45 -30.18
CA SER A 32 -36.61 8.00 -28.79
C SER A 32 -37.26 6.68 -28.33
N ILE A 33 -36.45 5.96 -27.53
CA ILE A 33 -36.78 4.83 -26.64
C ILE A 33 -37.12 3.48 -27.31
N LEU A 34 -36.11 2.61 -27.43
CA LEU A 34 -36.14 1.34 -26.70
C LEU A 34 -34.73 0.78 -26.46
N ARG A 35 -34.55 0.24 -25.25
CA ARG A 35 -33.28 -0.15 -24.63
C ARG A 35 -32.66 -1.39 -25.30
N ALA A 36 -31.44 -1.25 -25.80
CA ALA A 36 -30.43 -2.31 -25.68
C ALA A 36 -29.59 -2.03 -24.44
N VAL A 37 -30.11 -2.41 -23.26
CA VAL A 37 -29.38 -2.32 -21.99
C VAL A 37 -28.85 -3.70 -21.65
N SER A 38 -27.67 -4.01 -22.19
CA SER A 38 -26.77 -4.99 -21.59
C SER A 38 -26.23 -4.40 -20.29
N SER A 39 -27.03 -4.52 -19.22
CA SER A 39 -26.68 -4.05 -17.87
C SER A 39 -25.62 -4.97 -17.24
N GLU A 40 -24.40 -4.96 -17.77
CA GLU A 40 -23.21 -5.24 -16.96
C GLU A 40 -22.94 -4.03 -16.05
N ASN A 41 -23.88 -3.79 -15.14
CA ASN A 41 -23.77 -2.72 -14.16
C ASN A 41 -22.88 -3.16 -12.99
N LYS A 42 -21.66 -3.61 -13.32
CA LYS A 42 -20.55 -3.68 -12.37
C LYS A 42 -20.21 -2.21 -12.10
N ALA A 43 -20.83 -1.64 -11.06
CA ALA A 43 -20.65 -0.25 -10.68
C ALA A 43 -19.14 0.04 -10.64
N ARG A 44 -18.68 0.97 -11.48
CA ARG A 44 -17.27 1.35 -11.51
C ARG A 44 -16.95 1.96 -10.16
N VAL A 45 -16.22 1.21 -9.35
CA VAL A 45 -15.66 1.71 -8.09
C VAL A 45 -14.66 2.78 -8.48
N ASP A 46 -14.89 4.01 -8.03
CA ASP A 46 -13.90 5.08 -8.17
C ASP A 46 -12.66 4.69 -7.35
N TYR A 47 -11.48 4.88 -7.92
CA TYR A 47 -10.22 4.53 -7.26
C TYR A 47 -9.78 5.65 -6.32
N ALA A 48 -10.08 6.89 -6.69
CA ALA A 48 -9.80 8.04 -5.85
C ALA A 48 -10.74 8.07 -4.62
N VAL A 49 -10.19 8.42 -3.45
CA VAL A 49 -10.95 8.45 -2.20
C VAL A 49 -11.66 9.80 -2.05
N ASP A 50 -12.99 9.80 -1.99
CA ASP A 50 -13.78 10.99 -1.68
C ASP A 50 -13.63 11.39 -0.20
N LEU A 51 -13.18 12.61 0.01
CA LEU A 51 -13.04 13.27 1.29
C LEU A 51 -14.07 14.38 1.48
N ASN A 52 -14.38 14.64 2.74
CA ASN A 52 -15.24 15.71 3.20
C ASN A 52 -14.78 16.20 4.58
N SER A 53 -15.38 17.28 5.09
CA SER A 53 -14.94 17.90 6.34
C SER A 53 -15.01 17.03 7.60
N THR A 54 -15.61 15.84 7.58
CA THR A 54 -15.66 14.91 8.73
C THR A 54 -14.63 13.79 8.66
N ASN A 55 -14.13 13.43 7.47
CA ASN A 55 -13.16 12.34 7.29
C ASN A 55 -11.78 12.80 6.79
N PHE A 56 -11.62 14.03 6.30
CA PHE A 56 -10.40 14.55 5.66
C PHE A 56 -9.13 14.26 6.49
N ASP A 57 -9.05 14.79 7.71
CA ASP A 57 -7.86 14.65 8.55
C ASP A 57 -7.61 13.19 8.99
N VAL A 58 -8.68 12.42 9.20
CA VAL A 58 -8.59 11.02 9.67
C VAL A 58 -8.07 10.11 8.55
N VAL A 59 -8.59 10.24 7.34
CA VAL A 59 -8.15 9.42 6.20
C VAL A 59 -6.71 9.75 5.82
N LEU A 60 -6.35 11.03 5.80
CA LEU A 60 -4.98 11.49 5.50
C LEU A 60 -3.96 11.07 6.57
N ARG A 61 -4.35 10.95 7.85
CA ARG A 61 -3.44 10.47 8.91
C ARG A 61 -3.31 8.95 8.96
N ASN A 62 -4.41 8.23 8.71
CA ASN A 62 -4.47 6.79 8.95
C ASN A 62 -4.20 5.93 7.71
N THR A 63 -4.17 6.52 6.51
CA THR A 63 -3.85 5.79 5.28
C THR A 63 -2.34 5.87 5.02
N PRO A 64 -1.60 4.75 5.01
CA PRO A 64 -0.16 4.76 4.78
C PRO A 64 0.15 5.13 3.33
N ALA A 65 0.56 6.38 3.12
CA ALA A 65 1.10 6.86 1.86
C ALA A 65 2.17 7.92 2.10
N ALA A 66 3.26 7.90 1.33
CA ALA A 66 4.31 8.92 1.45
C ALA A 66 3.82 10.34 1.06
N HIS A 67 2.91 10.41 0.09
CA HIS A 67 2.35 11.65 -0.44
C HIS A 67 0.83 11.54 -0.62
N ALA A 68 0.13 12.66 -0.74
CA ALA A 68 -1.26 12.72 -1.18
C ALA A 68 -1.42 13.69 -2.36
N VAL A 69 -2.32 13.36 -3.29
CA VAL A 69 -2.93 14.32 -4.21
C VAL A 69 -4.35 14.61 -3.74
N VAL A 70 -4.73 15.88 -3.67
CA VAL A 70 -6.11 16.30 -3.35
C VAL A 70 -6.67 17.09 -4.52
N GLU A 71 -7.67 16.55 -5.22
CA GLU A 71 -8.46 17.28 -6.22
C GLU A 71 -9.67 17.96 -5.54
N PHE A 72 -9.64 19.28 -5.44
CA PHE A 72 -10.83 20.06 -5.11
C PHE A 72 -11.64 20.31 -6.37
N TYR A 73 -12.90 19.86 -6.37
CA TYR A 73 -13.77 19.87 -7.55
C TYR A 73 -15.21 20.32 -7.20
N ALA A 74 -16.06 20.41 -8.22
CA ALA A 74 -17.50 20.62 -8.05
C ALA A 74 -18.27 19.64 -8.95
N HIS A 75 -19.20 18.85 -8.40
CA HIS A 75 -19.93 17.82 -9.18
C HIS A 75 -20.70 18.38 -10.39
N TRP A 76 -21.17 19.62 -10.31
CA TRP A 76 -21.88 20.29 -11.39
C TRP A 76 -20.96 20.87 -12.48
N CYS A 77 -19.65 21.01 -12.21
CA CYS A 77 -18.70 21.62 -13.13
C CYS A 77 -18.40 20.71 -14.33
N PRO A 78 -18.64 21.14 -15.58
CA PRO A 78 -18.36 20.32 -16.76
C PRO A 78 -16.89 19.91 -16.90
N ALA A 79 -15.95 20.80 -16.52
CA ALA A 79 -14.51 20.50 -16.56
C ALA A 79 -14.15 19.37 -15.59
N CYS A 80 -14.66 19.41 -14.35
CA CYS A 80 -14.44 18.36 -13.36
C CYS A 80 -15.02 17.01 -13.79
N ARG A 81 -16.22 16.99 -14.38
CA ARG A 81 -16.82 15.76 -14.91
C ARG A 81 -16.00 15.16 -16.06
N ASN A 82 -15.46 16.00 -16.94
CA ASN A 82 -14.58 15.55 -18.04
C ASN A 82 -13.19 15.13 -17.55
N TYR A 83 -12.71 15.72 -16.45
CA TYR A 83 -11.41 15.41 -15.85
C TYR A 83 -11.44 14.14 -14.99
N LYS A 84 -12.57 13.85 -14.30
CA LYS A 84 -12.73 12.65 -13.45
C LYS A 84 -12.15 11.38 -14.08
N PRO A 85 -12.49 10.96 -15.32
CA PRO A 85 -11.92 9.76 -15.93
C PRO A 85 -10.39 9.77 -16.09
N GLN A 86 -9.76 10.95 -16.21
CA GLN A 86 -8.30 11.07 -16.27
C GLN A 86 -7.68 10.93 -14.87
N TYR A 87 -8.32 11.52 -13.85
CA TYR A 87 -7.91 11.37 -12.47
C TYR A 87 -8.03 9.91 -11.99
N GLU A 88 -9.15 9.23 -12.30
CA GLU A 88 -9.36 7.82 -11.91
C GLU A 88 -8.34 6.86 -12.57
N LYS A 89 -7.86 7.14 -13.79
CA LYS A 89 -6.77 6.36 -14.41
C LYS A 89 -5.50 6.38 -13.57
N VAL A 90 -5.11 7.56 -13.08
CA VAL A 90 -3.92 7.72 -12.23
C VAL A 90 -4.20 7.18 -10.83
N ALA A 91 -5.40 7.39 -10.29
CA ALA A 91 -5.81 6.84 -9.01
C ALA A 91 -5.76 5.31 -8.96
N LYS A 92 -6.11 4.61 -10.06
CA LYS A 92 -5.96 3.15 -10.17
C LYS A 92 -4.52 2.67 -9.91
N LEU A 93 -3.51 3.46 -10.26
CA LEU A 93 -2.12 3.06 -10.07
C LEU A 93 -1.73 3.00 -8.59
N PHE A 94 -2.25 3.90 -7.76
CA PHE A 94 -1.79 4.09 -6.38
C PHE A 94 -2.81 3.69 -5.30
N ASN A 95 -4.11 3.70 -5.61
CA ASN A 95 -5.18 3.44 -4.65
C ASN A 95 -5.86 2.07 -4.82
N GLY A 96 -6.28 1.51 -3.69
CA GLY A 96 -7.13 0.32 -3.63
C GLY A 96 -6.36 -1.01 -3.54
N PRO A 97 -7.07 -2.14 -3.42
CA PRO A 97 -6.44 -3.46 -3.28
C PRO A 97 -5.65 -3.87 -4.53
N ASP A 98 -6.03 -3.31 -5.69
CA ASP A 98 -5.45 -3.61 -7.00
C ASP A 98 -4.53 -2.51 -7.54
N ALA A 99 -4.11 -1.57 -6.69
CA ALA A 99 -3.04 -0.63 -6.98
C ALA A 99 -1.76 -1.34 -7.41
N VAL A 100 -1.09 -0.80 -8.42
CA VAL A 100 0.18 -1.28 -8.96
C VAL A 100 1.36 -0.76 -8.12
N HIS A 101 1.25 0.48 -7.66
CA HIS A 101 2.22 1.21 -6.85
C HIS A 101 1.58 1.69 -5.52
N PRO A 102 1.07 0.76 -4.68
CA PRO A 102 0.41 1.12 -3.42
C PRO A 102 1.36 1.90 -2.50
N GLY A 103 0.83 2.78 -1.64
CA GLY A 103 1.59 3.49 -0.60
C GLY A 103 2.54 4.61 -1.08
N ILE A 104 2.72 4.79 -2.39
CA ILE A 104 3.50 5.91 -2.94
C ILE A 104 2.74 7.23 -2.83
N ALA A 105 1.49 7.24 -3.32
CA ALA A 105 0.62 8.41 -3.34
C ALA A 105 -0.81 8.02 -2.96
N LEU A 106 -1.48 8.86 -2.18
CA LEU A 106 -2.90 8.72 -1.88
C LEU A 106 -3.71 9.70 -2.74
N MET A 107 -4.46 9.17 -3.70
CA MET A 107 -5.21 9.98 -4.65
C MET A 107 -6.61 10.27 -4.08
N THR A 108 -6.90 11.52 -3.74
CA THR A 108 -8.12 11.92 -3.02
C THR A 108 -8.84 13.07 -3.70
N ARG A 109 -10.11 13.31 -3.33
CA ARG A 109 -10.97 14.32 -3.94
C ARG A 109 -11.90 14.97 -2.92
N VAL A 110 -12.25 16.23 -3.11
CA VAL A 110 -13.20 16.96 -2.25
C VAL A 110 -14.19 17.72 -3.14
N ASP A 111 -15.48 17.42 -3.00
CA ASP A 111 -16.55 18.15 -3.70
C ASP A 111 -16.91 19.43 -2.94
N CYS A 112 -16.37 20.56 -3.38
CA CYS A 112 -16.60 21.89 -2.83
C CYS A 112 -17.99 22.46 -3.17
N ALA A 113 -18.78 21.79 -4.02
CA ALA A 113 -20.18 22.18 -4.23
C ALA A 113 -21.11 21.75 -3.09
N LEU A 114 -20.65 20.86 -2.19
CA LEU A 114 -21.40 20.44 -1.02
C LEU A 114 -21.14 21.39 0.15
N LYS A 115 -22.21 21.96 0.74
CA LYS A 115 -22.13 22.93 1.85
C LYS A 115 -21.28 22.49 3.04
N ILE A 116 -21.20 21.18 3.29
CA ILE A 116 -20.37 20.57 4.34
C ILE A 116 -18.86 20.84 4.13
N ASN A 117 -18.44 20.98 2.87
CA ASN A 117 -17.05 21.15 2.49
C ASN A 117 -16.62 22.62 2.33
N ASN A 118 -17.52 23.61 2.42
CA ASN A 118 -17.19 25.03 2.22
C ASN A 118 -15.97 25.45 3.05
N LYS A 119 -16.01 25.26 4.39
CA LYS A 119 -14.89 25.60 5.29
C LYS A 119 -13.58 24.89 4.95
N LEU A 120 -13.66 23.67 4.41
CA LEU A 120 -12.49 22.89 3.98
C LEU A 120 -11.90 23.49 2.70
N CYS A 121 -12.71 23.81 1.71
CA CYS A 121 -12.25 24.43 0.47
C CYS A 121 -11.77 25.88 0.68
N ASP A 122 -12.39 26.62 1.60
CA ASP A 122 -11.94 27.95 2.04
C ASP A 122 -10.57 27.87 2.73
N LYS A 123 -10.35 26.86 3.61
CA LYS A 123 -9.04 26.57 4.27
C LYS A 123 -7.91 26.28 3.26
N PHE A 124 -8.24 25.79 2.08
CA PHE A 124 -7.29 25.57 0.98
C PHE A 124 -7.36 26.66 -0.12
N SER A 125 -8.04 27.78 0.15
CA SER A 125 -8.19 28.94 -0.77
C SER A 125 -8.55 28.54 -2.21
N VAL A 126 -9.43 27.55 -2.37
CA VAL A 126 -9.80 26.97 -3.67
C VAL A 126 -10.55 28.01 -4.49
N SER A 127 -9.91 28.48 -5.57
CA SER A 127 -10.39 29.61 -6.39
C SER A 127 -11.02 29.20 -7.72
N HIS A 128 -10.80 27.97 -8.17
CA HIS A 128 -11.25 27.43 -9.44
C HIS A 128 -11.36 25.90 -9.37
N TYR A 129 -11.98 25.27 -10.37
CA TYR A 129 -12.20 23.81 -10.39
C TYR A 129 -11.87 23.19 -11.77
N PRO A 130 -11.25 22.00 -11.81
CA PRO A 130 -10.60 21.32 -10.68
C PRO A 130 -9.32 22.06 -10.27
N MET A 131 -8.97 22.03 -8.99
CA MET A 131 -7.71 22.54 -8.46
C MET A 131 -7.03 21.41 -7.67
N LEU A 132 -5.76 21.15 -7.95
CA LEU A 132 -5.03 20.00 -7.43
C LEU A 132 -3.85 20.43 -6.55
N PHE A 133 -3.66 19.72 -5.45
CA PHE A 133 -2.53 19.90 -4.54
C PHE A 133 -1.78 18.59 -4.31
N TRP A 134 -0.48 18.69 -4.06
CA TRP A 134 0.42 17.59 -3.70
C TRP A 134 1.17 17.92 -2.40
N GLY A 135 1.42 16.93 -1.56
CA GLY A 135 2.28 17.08 -0.38
C GLY A 135 2.19 15.88 0.57
N PRO A 136 2.89 15.90 1.71
CA PRO A 136 2.77 14.87 2.74
C PRO A 136 1.35 14.85 3.35
N PRO A 137 0.70 13.69 3.54
CA PRO A 137 -0.66 13.63 4.07
C PRO A 137 -0.83 14.31 5.44
N SER A 138 0.21 14.24 6.27
CA SER A 138 0.28 14.90 7.59
C SER A 138 0.17 16.43 7.52
N LYS A 139 0.62 17.06 6.42
CA LYS A 139 0.59 18.52 6.24
C LYS A 139 -0.82 19.01 5.92
N PHE A 140 -1.51 18.32 5.00
CA PHE A 140 -2.94 18.56 4.74
C PHE A 140 -3.79 18.44 6.02
N ALA A 141 -3.48 17.43 6.85
CA ALA A 141 -4.20 17.15 8.09
C ALA A 141 -3.79 18.00 9.31
N SER A 142 -2.84 18.94 9.19
CA SER A 142 -2.35 19.77 10.31
C SER A 142 -2.47 21.28 10.11
N GLY A 143 -2.56 21.78 8.88
CA GLY A 143 -2.67 23.23 8.60
C GLY A 143 -3.50 23.53 7.35
N GLY A 144 -3.85 24.80 7.15
CA GLY A 144 -4.38 25.29 5.87
C GLY A 144 -3.26 25.51 4.85
N TRP A 145 -3.63 25.67 3.57
CA TRP A 145 -2.64 26.07 2.57
C TRP A 145 -2.41 27.57 2.64
N GLU A 146 -1.19 27.99 2.98
CA GLU A 146 -0.78 29.38 2.98
C GLU A 146 -0.01 29.73 1.69
N PRO A 147 -0.56 30.57 0.78
CA PRO A 147 0.04 30.82 -0.53
C PRO A 147 1.38 31.60 -0.51
N LYS A 148 1.86 32.02 0.66
CA LYS A 148 2.90 33.05 0.82
C LYS A 148 4.19 32.57 1.49
N GLU A 149 4.27 31.31 1.90
CA GLU A 149 5.51 30.75 2.42
C GLU A 149 6.27 30.02 1.30
N GLU A 150 7.49 30.45 1.00
CA GLU A 150 8.45 29.76 0.11
C GLU A 150 8.83 28.34 0.60
N LYS A 151 8.29 27.90 1.74
CA LYS A 151 8.52 26.62 2.41
C LYS A 151 7.26 25.78 2.61
N SER A 152 6.14 26.10 1.96
CA SER A 152 4.97 25.23 1.96
C SER A 152 5.31 23.85 1.38
N GLU A 153 5.24 22.80 2.20
CA GLU A 153 5.33 21.39 1.78
C GLU A 153 4.10 20.91 0.97
N ILE A 154 3.10 21.79 0.82
CA ILE A 154 1.95 21.59 -0.07
C ILE A 154 2.16 22.44 -1.32
N HIS A 155 2.23 21.79 -2.48
CA HIS A 155 2.44 22.40 -3.79
C HIS A 155 1.18 22.30 -4.65
N VAL A 156 0.90 23.33 -5.46
CA VAL A 156 -0.18 23.30 -6.46
C VAL A 156 0.28 22.49 -7.68
N ILE A 157 -0.58 21.64 -8.22
CA ILE A 157 -0.35 20.96 -9.51
C ILE A 157 -1.05 21.79 -10.61
N ASP A 158 -0.26 22.55 -11.36
CA ASP A 158 -0.70 23.50 -12.38
C ASP A 158 -1.02 22.87 -13.74
N ASP A 159 -0.22 21.89 -14.18
CA ASP A 159 -0.37 21.21 -15.48
C ASP A 159 -1.00 19.81 -15.43
N GLY A 160 -1.68 19.45 -14.34
CA GLY A 160 -2.25 18.10 -14.13
C GLY A 160 -3.42 17.69 -15.05
N ARG A 161 -3.69 18.37 -16.17
CA ARG A 161 -5.00 18.35 -16.87
C ARG A 161 -5.35 17.06 -17.64
N THR A 162 -4.40 16.13 -17.82
CA THR A 162 -4.65 14.80 -18.37
C THR A 162 -3.96 13.75 -17.52
N ALA A 163 -4.33 12.47 -17.69
CA ALA A 163 -3.74 11.37 -16.90
C ALA A 163 -2.21 11.31 -17.11
N GLU A 164 -1.77 11.52 -18.35
CA GLU A 164 -0.36 11.50 -18.76
C GLU A 164 0.40 12.67 -18.11
N ARG A 165 -0.18 13.89 -18.11
CA ARG A 165 0.46 15.05 -17.49
C ARG A 165 0.51 14.96 -15.97
N LEU A 166 -0.58 14.50 -15.34
CA LEU A 166 -0.61 14.27 -13.90
C LEU A 166 0.41 13.21 -13.48
N LEU A 167 0.49 12.08 -14.18
CA LEU A 167 1.45 11.03 -13.89
C LEU A 167 2.89 11.49 -14.12
N ASN A 168 3.16 12.21 -15.21
CA ASN A 168 4.48 12.80 -15.48
C ASN A 168 4.89 13.84 -14.41
N TRP A 169 3.93 14.61 -13.89
CA TRP A 169 4.19 15.54 -12.79
C TRP A 169 4.54 14.78 -11.50
N ILE A 170 3.79 13.74 -11.15
CA ILE A 170 4.07 12.85 -10.00
C ILE A 170 5.44 12.18 -10.15
N ASN A 171 5.72 11.58 -11.31
CA ASN A 171 7.01 11.00 -11.67
C ASN A 171 8.16 11.99 -11.47
N LYS A 172 8.00 13.25 -11.89
CA LYS A 172 9.00 14.30 -11.71
C LYS A 172 9.28 14.63 -10.24
N GLN A 173 8.26 14.66 -9.37
CA GLN A 173 8.49 14.90 -7.93
C GLN A 173 9.16 13.72 -7.25
N LEU A 174 8.86 12.49 -7.68
CA LEU A 174 9.36 11.25 -7.07
C LEU A 174 10.70 10.77 -7.65
N GLY A 175 11.17 11.34 -8.77
CA GLY A 175 12.30 10.78 -9.52
C GLY A 175 12.00 9.42 -10.16
N SER A 176 10.72 9.14 -10.45
CA SER A 176 10.20 7.84 -10.90
C SER A 176 9.75 7.87 -12.37
N SER A 177 9.32 6.72 -12.90
CA SER A 177 8.88 6.56 -14.29
C SER A 177 7.70 5.57 -14.44
N TYR A 178 6.62 5.78 -13.68
CA TYR A 178 5.39 4.99 -13.79
C TYR A 178 4.64 5.26 -15.11
N GLY A 179 4.01 4.22 -15.66
CA GLY A 179 3.13 4.26 -16.84
C GLY A 179 1.63 4.20 -16.49
N LEU A 180 0.77 4.60 -17.43
CA LEU A 180 -0.71 4.48 -17.26
C LEU A 180 -1.23 3.08 -17.61
N ASP A 181 -0.44 2.37 -18.40
CA ASP A 181 -0.53 0.98 -18.82
C ASP A 181 0.30 0.06 -17.92
N ASP A 182 0.84 0.57 -16.81
CA ASP A 182 1.39 -0.26 -15.74
C ASP A 182 0.29 -1.21 -15.24
N GLU A 183 0.48 -2.51 -15.48
CA GLU A 183 -0.42 -3.54 -15.00
C GLU A 183 0.02 -4.04 -13.61
N LYS A 184 -0.96 -4.39 -12.78
CA LYS A 184 -0.69 -5.16 -11.56
C LYS A 184 -0.07 -6.48 -12.03
N PHE A 185 1.15 -6.79 -11.58
CA PHE A 185 1.73 -8.13 -11.73
C PHE A 185 0.81 -9.13 -11.01
N GLU A 186 -0.15 -9.68 -11.74
CA GLU A 186 -0.88 -10.85 -11.29
C GLU A 186 0.11 -12.02 -11.20
N ASN A 187 -0.04 -12.87 -10.19
CA ASN A 187 0.75 -14.10 -10.05
C ASN A 187 0.23 -15.17 -11.03
N GLU A 188 0.14 -14.84 -12.31
CA GLU A 188 -0.13 -15.80 -13.37
C GLU A 188 1.18 -16.15 -14.08
N HIS A 189 1.62 -17.40 -13.89
CA HIS A 189 2.76 -18.03 -14.54
C HIS A 189 4.11 -17.34 -14.31
N LEU A 190 4.87 -17.80 -13.30
CA LEU A 190 6.30 -17.49 -13.15
C LEU A 190 7.03 -17.63 -14.50
N PRO A 191 7.53 -16.54 -15.10
CA PRO A 191 8.55 -16.64 -16.13
C PRO A 191 9.83 -17.06 -15.43
N SER A 192 10.44 -18.16 -15.87
CA SER A 192 11.57 -18.83 -15.20
C SER A 192 12.90 -18.05 -15.18
N ASN A 193 12.89 -16.77 -15.56
CA ASN A 193 14.05 -15.90 -15.50
C ASN A 193 14.17 -15.21 -14.14
N ILE A 194 14.87 -15.91 -13.23
CA ILE A 194 15.36 -15.45 -11.91
C ILE A 194 16.18 -14.14 -12.00
N SER A 195 16.59 -13.76 -13.21
CA SER A 195 17.43 -12.60 -13.54
C SER A 195 16.68 -11.27 -13.73
N ASP A 196 15.35 -11.18 -13.58
CA ASP A 196 14.61 -9.91 -13.77
C ASP A 196 15.02 -8.85 -12.72
N PRO A 197 15.61 -7.70 -13.12
CA PRO A 197 15.96 -6.63 -12.19
C PRO A 197 14.75 -6.08 -11.43
N GLY A 198 13.55 -6.13 -12.02
CA GLY A 198 12.31 -5.69 -11.39
C GLY A 198 11.86 -6.58 -10.22
N GLN A 199 12.00 -7.90 -10.34
CA GLN A 199 11.78 -8.85 -9.23
C GLN A 199 12.83 -8.65 -8.12
N ILE A 200 14.11 -8.48 -8.49
CA ILE A 200 15.19 -8.24 -7.52
C ILE A 200 14.92 -6.95 -6.72
N ALA A 201 14.53 -5.85 -7.38
CA ALA A 201 14.19 -4.59 -6.71
C ALA A 201 13.01 -4.74 -5.74
N ARG A 202 11.95 -5.48 -6.12
CA ARG A 202 10.79 -5.76 -5.28
C ARG A 202 11.13 -6.66 -4.07
N ALA A 203 12.02 -7.63 -4.23
CA ALA A 203 12.50 -8.45 -3.13
C ALA A 203 13.40 -7.65 -2.16
N VAL A 204 14.31 -6.81 -2.68
CA VAL A 204 15.15 -5.92 -1.87
C VAL A 204 14.29 -4.93 -1.07
N TYR A 205 13.23 -4.39 -1.68
CA TYR A 205 12.27 -3.52 -0.99
C TYR A 205 11.71 -4.18 0.28
N ASP A 206 11.19 -5.41 0.20
CA ASP A 206 10.62 -6.09 1.37
C ASP A 206 11.68 -6.50 2.40
N VAL A 207 12.89 -6.79 1.93
CA VAL A 207 14.05 -7.06 2.78
C VAL A 207 14.48 -5.82 3.59
N GLU A 208 14.35 -4.61 3.01
CA GLU A 208 14.54 -3.35 3.74
C GLU A 208 13.45 -3.14 4.80
N GLU A 209 12.16 -3.29 4.43
CA GLU A 209 11.04 -3.18 5.39
C GLU A 209 11.19 -4.19 6.54
N ALA A 210 11.49 -5.46 6.23
CA ALA A 210 11.64 -6.50 7.24
C ALA A 210 12.84 -6.27 8.17
N THR A 211 13.94 -5.72 7.66
CA THR A 211 15.11 -5.39 8.50
C THR A 211 14.80 -4.22 9.43
N PHE A 212 14.00 -3.25 8.99
CA PHE A 212 13.48 -2.20 9.87
C PHE A 212 12.55 -2.78 10.95
N PHE A 213 11.49 -3.49 10.57
CA PHE A 213 10.51 -4.03 11.52
C PHE A 213 11.13 -5.02 12.51
N ALA A 214 12.12 -5.82 12.09
CA ALA A 214 12.85 -6.69 13.00
C ALA A 214 13.56 -5.89 14.10
N PHE A 215 14.16 -4.76 13.76
CA PHE A 215 14.85 -3.91 14.74
C PHE A 215 13.86 -3.13 15.62
N GLU A 216 12.78 -2.59 15.05
CA GLU A 216 11.70 -1.93 15.79
C GLU A 216 11.10 -2.84 16.87
N ILE A 217 10.70 -4.07 16.49
CA ILE A 217 10.15 -5.08 17.42
C ILE A 217 11.11 -5.38 18.58
N ILE A 218 12.42 -5.51 18.29
CA ILE A 218 13.45 -5.78 19.31
C ILE A 218 13.52 -4.66 20.37
N LEU A 219 13.32 -3.42 19.95
CA LEU A 219 13.33 -2.24 20.81
C LEU A 219 12.03 -2.09 21.60
N GLU A 220 10.88 -2.10 20.91
CA GLU A 220 9.55 -1.96 21.52
C GLU A 220 9.30 -3.04 22.59
N HIS A 221 9.63 -4.29 22.29
CA HIS A 221 9.45 -5.43 23.20
C HIS A 221 10.60 -5.62 24.21
N LYS A 222 11.57 -4.69 24.24
CA LYS A 222 12.68 -4.68 25.22
C LYS A 222 13.39 -6.04 25.29
N MET A 223 13.90 -6.48 24.13
CA MET A 223 14.49 -7.82 23.94
C MET A 223 16.03 -7.89 24.15
N ILE A 224 16.73 -6.76 24.06
CA ILE A 224 18.19 -6.60 24.23
C ILE A 224 18.62 -6.69 25.72
N LYS A 225 18.70 -7.91 26.24
CA LYS A 225 19.08 -8.24 27.62
C LYS A 225 20.56 -8.67 27.66
N PRO A 226 21.24 -8.67 28.83
CA PRO A 226 22.66 -9.06 28.93
C PRO A 226 23.03 -10.38 28.22
N HIS A 227 22.14 -11.39 28.27
CA HIS A 227 22.33 -12.68 27.60
C HIS A 227 22.00 -12.70 26.10
N THR A 228 21.25 -11.72 25.57
CA THR A 228 20.89 -11.65 24.13
C THR A 228 21.77 -10.67 23.34
N ARG A 229 22.56 -9.80 24.01
CA ARG A 229 23.48 -8.82 23.37
C ARG A 229 24.34 -9.46 22.28
N ALA A 230 25.03 -10.56 22.63
CA ALA A 230 25.96 -11.22 21.73
C ALA A 230 25.27 -11.75 20.46
N SER A 231 24.06 -12.30 20.60
CA SER A 231 23.23 -12.76 19.49
C SER A 231 22.90 -11.62 18.51
N LEU A 232 22.54 -10.44 19.03
CA LEU A 232 22.23 -9.28 18.20
C LEU A 232 23.47 -8.70 17.52
N ILE A 233 24.60 -8.64 18.22
CA ILE A 233 25.90 -8.19 17.68
C ILE A 233 26.33 -9.09 16.50
N LYS A 234 26.26 -10.42 16.66
CA LYS A 234 26.57 -11.37 15.56
C LYS A 234 25.64 -11.17 14.35
N PHE A 235 24.34 -10.97 14.59
CA PHE A 235 23.39 -10.75 13.50
C PHE A 235 23.63 -9.40 12.80
N LEU A 236 23.93 -8.33 13.54
CA LEU A 236 24.34 -7.05 12.97
C LEU A 236 25.62 -7.17 12.13
N GLN A 237 26.60 -7.99 12.54
CA GLN A 237 27.79 -8.28 11.74
C GLN A 237 27.43 -8.94 10.39
N LEU A 238 26.51 -9.92 10.37
CA LEU A 238 26.00 -10.50 9.13
C LEU A 238 25.29 -9.46 8.25
N LEU A 239 24.47 -8.58 8.86
CA LEU A 239 23.77 -7.53 8.12
C LEU A 239 24.77 -6.54 7.50
N VAL A 240 25.81 -6.13 8.24
CA VAL A 240 26.87 -5.23 7.74
C VAL A 240 27.60 -5.81 6.53
N ALA A 241 27.99 -7.08 6.59
CA ALA A 241 28.75 -7.73 5.52
C ALA A 241 27.86 -8.12 4.33
N HIS A 242 26.76 -8.85 4.57
CA HIS A 242 26.05 -9.59 3.52
C HIS A 242 24.66 -9.05 3.18
N HIS A 243 24.05 -8.13 3.94
CA HIS A 243 22.69 -7.67 3.61
C HIS A 243 22.61 -7.10 2.18
N PRO A 244 21.61 -7.45 1.35
CA PRO A 244 21.61 -7.08 -0.07
C PRO A 244 21.51 -5.55 -0.28
N SER A 245 20.70 -4.85 0.50
CA SER A 245 20.61 -3.38 0.44
C SER A 245 21.83 -2.69 1.06
N LYS A 246 22.43 -1.76 0.31
CA LYS A 246 23.57 -0.92 0.73
C LYS A 246 23.21 0.05 1.87
N ARG A 247 21.98 0.57 1.90
CA ARG A 247 21.53 1.47 2.98
C ARG A 247 21.42 0.73 4.30
N CYS A 248 20.92 -0.50 4.29
CA CYS A 248 20.87 -1.32 5.51
C CYS A 248 22.26 -1.75 5.97
N ARG A 249 23.18 -2.14 5.07
CA ARG A 249 24.59 -2.40 5.47
C ARG A 249 25.20 -1.21 6.23
N LYS A 250 24.95 0.02 5.76
CA LYS A 250 25.41 1.26 6.40
C LYS A 250 24.73 1.51 7.76
N GLY A 251 23.41 1.41 7.85
CA GLY A 251 22.68 1.64 9.10
C GLY A 251 22.95 0.56 10.15
N SER A 252 23.07 -0.72 9.76
CA SER A 252 23.53 -1.79 10.66
C SER A 252 24.96 -1.56 11.15
N ALA A 253 25.84 -0.96 10.34
CA ALA A 253 27.20 -0.62 10.78
C ALA A 253 27.19 0.54 11.78
N GLU A 254 26.35 1.55 11.56
CA GLU A 254 26.15 2.66 12.50
C GLU A 254 25.58 2.17 13.85
N VAL A 255 24.60 1.26 13.83
CA VAL A 255 24.09 0.60 15.05
C VAL A 255 25.19 -0.24 15.73
N LEU A 256 25.97 -1.02 14.97
CA LEU A 256 27.00 -1.91 15.51
C LEU A 256 28.16 -1.14 16.16
N VAL A 257 28.62 -0.04 15.55
CA VAL A 257 29.74 0.77 16.07
C VAL A 257 29.34 1.52 17.34
N ASN A 258 28.09 1.95 17.46
CA ASN A 258 27.58 2.67 18.64
C ASN A 258 26.82 1.73 19.61
N PHE A 259 26.95 0.41 19.49
CA PHE A 259 26.04 -0.54 20.15
C PHE A 259 26.00 -0.43 21.68
N ASP A 260 27.14 -0.21 22.32
CA ASP A 260 27.21 -0.08 23.78
C ASP A 260 26.69 1.28 24.29
N ASP A 261 26.81 2.34 23.49
CA ASP A 261 26.24 3.66 23.80
C ASP A 261 24.72 3.68 23.62
N LEU A 262 24.22 2.98 22.60
CA LEU A 262 22.79 2.87 22.29
C LEU A 262 22.07 1.92 23.25
N CYS A 263 22.69 0.78 23.53
CA CYS A 263 22.16 -0.25 24.40
C CYS A 263 23.16 -0.47 25.55
N PRO A 264 23.23 0.39 26.59
CA PRO A 264 24.13 0.15 27.70
C PRO A 264 23.75 -1.15 28.47
N PRO A 265 24.71 -1.86 29.11
CA PRO A 265 24.43 -3.14 29.77
C PRO A 265 23.39 -3.07 30.90
N ASP A 266 23.21 -1.89 31.48
CA ASP A 266 22.31 -1.59 32.60
C ASP A 266 21.02 -0.88 32.17
N MET A 267 20.73 -0.78 30.86
CA MET A 267 19.64 0.03 30.27
C MET A 267 18.25 -0.20 30.88
N TRP A 268 17.97 -1.39 31.42
CA TRP A 268 16.69 -1.73 32.07
C TRP A 268 16.80 -2.08 33.56
N SER A 269 17.82 -1.54 34.23
CA SER A 269 17.91 -1.60 35.69
C SER A 269 16.74 -0.86 36.35
N PRO A 270 16.18 -1.37 37.47
CA PRO A 270 15.03 -0.74 38.15
C PRO A 270 15.28 0.73 38.50
N ASP A 271 16.48 1.07 38.96
CA ASP A 271 16.85 2.40 39.48
C ASP A 271 16.88 3.52 38.41
N LYS A 272 16.70 3.21 37.13
CA LYS A 272 16.68 4.20 36.03
C LYS A 272 15.30 4.37 35.37
N GLN A 273 14.26 3.68 35.85
CA GLN A 273 12.94 3.70 35.21
C GLN A 273 12.21 5.06 35.33
N GLU A 274 12.59 5.94 36.25
CA GLU A 274 11.97 7.27 36.40
C GLU A 274 12.56 8.36 35.47
N ALA A 275 13.67 8.08 34.77
CA ALA A 275 14.37 9.09 33.96
C ALA A 275 14.05 9.04 32.45
N VAL A 276 13.25 8.07 31.98
CA VAL A 276 12.92 7.88 30.56
C VAL A 276 11.40 7.97 30.35
N SER A 277 10.85 9.14 30.66
CA SER A 277 9.43 9.49 30.45
C SER A 277 9.14 10.15 29.10
N ASP A 278 10.15 10.25 28.23
CA ASP A 278 10.05 10.66 26.82
C ASP A 278 10.54 9.48 25.95
N ASP A 279 9.75 8.39 25.91
CA ASP A 279 10.10 7.10 25.27
C ASP A 279 10.01 7.15 23.74
N LYS A 280 10.55 8.22 23.16
CA LYS A 280 11.13 8.27 21.81
C LYS A 280 12.66 8.36 21.91
N GLY A 281 13.21 7.74 22.96
CA GLY A 281 14.59 7.84 23.38
C GLY A 281 15.57 7.31 22.33
N MET A 282 16.68 8.02 22.17
CA MET A 282 17.91 7.80 21.36
C MET A 282 17.90 6.73 20.26
N LEU A 283 17.58 5.47 20.56
CA LEU A 283 17.41 4.38 19.60
C LEU A 283 16.30 4.63 18.56
N GLY A 284 15.22 5.34 18.92
CA GLY A 284 14.12 5.67 18.00
C GLY A 284 14.51 6.58 16.82
N ASN A 285 15.72 7.13 16.83
CA ASN A 285 16.29 7.91 15.72
C ASN A 285 17.25 7.08 14.83
N PHE A 286 17.55 5.82 15.18
CA PHE A 286 18.49 5.00 14.39
C PHE A 286 17.81 4.34 13.20
N GLN A 287 18.23 4.79 12.02
CA GLN A 287 17.62 4.42 10.76
C GLN A 287 18.38 3.24 10.17
N ILE A 288 18.13 2.03 10.68
CA ILE A 288 18.87 0.81 10.28
C ILE A 288 18.89 0.60 8.77
N CYS A 289 17.86 1.06 8.05
CA CYS A 289 17.78 1.08 6.58
C CYS A 289 17.56 2.49 5.98
N GLY A 290 17.93 3.56 6.69
CA GLY A 290 17.82 4.96 6.23
C GLY A 290 16.43 5.61 6.40
N LYS A 291 16.35 6.93 6.15
CA LYS A 291 15.18 7.80 6.42
C LYS A 291 13.87 7.37 5.74
N GLU A 292 14.00 6.67 4.62
CA GLU A 292 12.91 6.29 3.70
C GLU A 292 12.33 4.91 4.03
N VAL A 293 12.69 4.31 5.17
CA VAL A 293 12.22 3.00 5.64
C VAL A 293 11.80 3.18 7.11
N PRO A 294 10.60 2.73 7.52
CA PRO A 294 9.63 1.95 6.76
C PRO A 294 8.82 2.81 5.80
N ARG A 295 8.24 2.16 4.80
CA ARG A 295 7.35 2.73 3.78
C ARG A 295 5.91 2.32 4.00
N GLY A 296 5.67 1.29 4.81
CA GLY A 296 4.34 0.94 5.33
C GLY A 296 3.50 0.06 4.41
N TYR A 297 4.11 -0.58 3.41
CA TYR A 297 3.46 -1.58 2.56
C TYR A 297 4.46 -2.66 2.13
N TRP A 298 3.95 -3.86 1.84
CA TRP A 298 4.73 -5.00 1.33
C TRP A 298 4.50 -5.20 -0.17
N MET A 299 5.52 -5.68 -0.88
CA MET A 299 5.49 -5.94 -2.33
C MET A 299 5.38 -7.44 -2.65
N PHE A 300 6.50 -8.16 -2.67
CA PHE A 300 6.56 -9.61 -2.87
C PHE A 300 5.94 -10.38 -1.69
N CYS A 301 6.07 -9.86 -0.47
CA CYS A 301 5.59 -10.44 0.78
C CYS A 301 4.16 -10.02 1.17
N ARG A 302 3.44 -9.31 0.28
CA ARG A 302 2.03 -8.97 0.49
C ARG A 302 1.16 -10.22 0.58
N GLY A 303 0.29 -10.27 1.58
CA GLY A 303 -0.74 -11.30 1.73
C GLY A 303 -1.93 -11.11 0.80
N SER A 304 -2.76 -12.15 0.64
CA SER A 304 -4.09 -12.03 0.03
C SER A 304 -5.08 -11.28 0.94
N LYS A 305 -4.77 -11.22 2.24
CA LYS A 305 -5.42 -10.40 3.26
C LYS A 305 -4.35 -9.64 4.06
N ASN A 306 -4.75 -8.54 4.71
CA ASN A 306 -3.85 -7.67 5.48
C ASN A 306 -3.16 -8.37 6.67
N ASP A 307 -3.76 -9.42 7.22
CA ASP A 307 -3.29 -10.25 8.33
C ASP A 307 -2.41 -11.44 7.89
N THR A 308 -2.09 -11.55 6.59
CA THR A 308 -1.33 -12.68 6.03
C THR A 308 0.03 -12.26 5.46
N ARG A 309 1.05 -13.14 5.61
CA ARG A 309 2.44 -12.95 5.17
C ARG A 309 3.12 -11.75 5.85
N GLY A 310 3.35 -10.65 5.13
CA GLY A 310 3.99 -9.44 5.67
C GLY A 310 5.38 -9.69 6.27
N PHE A 311 5.60 -9.19 7.49
CA PHE A 311 6.88 -9.27 8.21
C PHE A 311 7.47 -10.68 8.28
N SER A 312 6.65 -11.70 8.56
CA SER A 312 7.10 -13.09 8.63
C SER A 312 7.73 -13.56 7.32
N CYS A 313 7.12 -13.24 6.19
CA CYS A 313 7.66 -13.50 4.86
C CYS A 313 8.93 -12.68 4.60
N GLY A 314 8.89 -11.38 4.90
CA GLY A 314 10.02 -10.48 4.65
C GLY A 314 11.27 -10.93 5.40
N LEU A 315 11.14 -11.33 6.67
CA LEU A 315 12.25 -11.86 7.46
C LEU A 315 12.81 -13.16 6.88
N TRP A 316 11.96 -14.08 6.41
CA TRP A 316 12.44 -15.27 5.69
C TRP A 316 13.25 -14.91 4.44
N VAL A 317 12.83 -13.89 3.68
CA VAL A 317 13.61 -13.40 2.51
C VAL A 317 14.92 -12.74 2.97
N VAL A 318 14.96 -12.01 4.09
CA VAL A 318 16.21 -11.50 4.69
C VAL A 318 17.18 -12.66 4.94
N LEU A 319 16.74 -13.69 5.70
CA LEU A 319 17.58 -14.83 6.06
C LEU A 319 18.12 -15.59 4.84
N HIS A 320 17.26 -15.89 3.86
CA HIS A 320 17.70 -16.54 2.63
C HIS A 320 18.64 -15.66 1.81
N SER A 321 18.37 -14.35 1.73
CA SER A 321 19.25 -13.42 1.02
C SER A 321 20.64 -13.34 1.65
N LEU A 322 20.75 -13.45 2.98
CA LEU A 322 22.04 -13.57 3.65
C LEU A 322 22.71 -14.90 3.27
N SER A 323 22.01 -16.04 3.39
CA SER A 323 22.61 -17.37 3.15
C SER A 323 23.26 -17.55 1.78
N VAL A 324 22.73 -16.91 0.73
CA VAL A 324 23.28 -16.99 -0.64
C VAL A 324 24.37 -15.94 -0.93
N ARG A 325 24.74 -15.14 0.08
CA ARG A 325 25.73 -14.04 -0.01
C ARG A 325 26.90 -14.22 0.97
N ILE A 326 26.92 -15.34 1.70
CA ILE A 326 27.95 -15.76 2.65
C ILE A 326 28.96 -16.65 1.94
N GLU A 327 30.25 -16.49 2.26
CA GLU A 327 31.32 -17.32 1.70
C GLU A 327 31.50 -18.61 2.53
N ASP A 328 32.05 -19.67 1.92
CA ASP A 328 32.15 -21.01 2.53
C ASP A 328 32.80 -21.00 3.94
N GLY A 329 33.80 -20.14 4.15
CA GLY A 329 34.51 -19.98 5.42
C GLY A 329 33.70 -19.31 6.55
N GLU A 330 32.59 -18.64 6.23
CA GLU A 330 31.74 -17.92 7.17
C GLU A 330 30.42 -18.66 7.46
N SER A 331 30.14 -19.73 6.72
CA SER A 331 28.92 -20.55 6.78
C SER A 331 28.49 -20.93 8.21
N GLN A 332 29.40 -21.47 9.03
CA GLN A 332 29.11 -21.87 10.40
C GLN A 332 28.81 -20.68 11.32
N PHE A 333 29.55 -19.58 11.19
CA PHE A 333 29.29 -18.35 11.95
C PHE A 333 27.89 -17.81 11.63
N ALA A 334 27.57 -17.77 10.34
CA ALA A 334 26.28 -17.27 9.88
C ALA A 334 25.11 -18.14 10.32
N PHE A 335 25.23 -19.46 10.21
CA PHE A 335 24.21 -20.40 10.67
C PHE A 335 23.93 -20.20 12.17
N THR A 336 24.97 -20.22 13.01
CA THR A 336 24.81 -20.01 14.45
C THR A 336 24.25 -18.62 14.76
N ALA A 337 24.69 -17.56 14.07
CA ALA A 337 24.17 -16.21 14.28
C ALA A 337 22.69 -16.06 13.88
N VAL A 338 22.23 -16.71 12.82
CA VAL A 338 20.80 -16.75 12.43
C VAL A 338 19.97 -17.55 13.45
N CYS A 339 20.45 -18.70 13.90
CA CYS A 339 19.81 -19.51 14.93
C CYS A 339 19.71 -18.76 16.27
N ASP A 340 20.82 -18.15 16.71
CA ASP A 340 20.86 -17.29 17.90
C ASP A 340 19.90 -16.10 17.75
N PHE A 341 19.85 -15.46 16.57
CA PHE A 341 18.95 -14.33 16.34
C PHE A 341 17.48 -14.73 16.46
N ILE A 342 17.05 -15.76 15.73
CA ILE A 342 15.64 -16.20 15.78
C ILE A 342 15.26 -16.65 17.20
N ASN A 343 16.12 -17.43 17.87
CA ASN A 343 15.88 -17.91 19.24
C ASN A 343 15.80 -16.81 20.30
N ASN A 344 16.40 -15.63 20.07
CA ASN A 344 16.40 -14.53 21.04
C ASN A 344 15.43 -13.40 20.68
N PHE A 345 15.08 -13.22 19.39
CA PHE A 345 14.41 -12.01 18.90
C PHE A 345 13.17 -12.25 18.03
N PHE A 346 12.88 -13.46 17.58
CA PHE A 346 11.62 -13.69 16.85
C PHE A 346 10.44 -13.79 17.82
N ILE A 347 9.42 -12.95 17.62
CA ILE A 347 8.33 -12.74 18.57
C ILE A 347 7.32 -13.92 18.63
N CYS A 348 7.19 -14.70 17.56
CA CYS A 348 6.35 -15.90 17.55
C CYS A 348 7.05 -17.05 18.29
N GLU A 349 6.62 -17.35 19.50
CA GLU A 349 7.18 -18.40 20.37
C GLU A 349 7.18 -19.79 19.71
N GLU A 350 6.04 -20.25 19.20
CA GLU A 350 5.92 -21.54 18.51
C GLU A 350 6.86 -21.62 17.28
N CYS A 351 6.90 -20.57 16.47
CA CYS A 351 7.76 -20.50 15.28
C CYS A 351 9.25 -20.57 15.66
N ARG A 352 9.61 -19.88 16.75
CA ARG A 352 10.97 -19.79 17.31
C ARG A 352 11.44 -21.14 17.85
N GLU A 353 10.61 -21.83 18.62
CA GLU A 353 10.90 -23.17 19.14
C GLU A 353 11.10 -24.18 18.01
N HIS A 354 10.19 -24.21 17.02
CA HIS A 354 10.33 -25.07 15.85
C HIS A 354 11.60 -24.77 15.04
N PHE A 355 11.96 -23.49 14.86
CA PHE A 355 13.20 -23.13 14.15
C PHE A 355 14.45 -23.55 14.95
N TYR A 356 14.48 -23.29 16.25
CA TYR A 356 15.61 -23.64 17.10
C TYR A 356 15.82 -25.16 17.21
N GLN A 357 14.75 -25.96 17.22
CA GLN A 357 14.85 -27.42 17.14
C GLN A 357 15.49 -27.94 15.85
N MET A 358 15.39 -27.19 14.73
CA MET A 358 16.10 -27.51 13.49
C MET A 358 17.58 -27.09 13.55
N CYS A 359 17.90 -26.02 14.28
CA CYS A 359 19.28 -25.58 14.53
C CYS A 359 20.07 -26.49 15.48
N SER A 360 19.38 -27.26 16.34
CA SER A 360 20.00 -28.10 17.38
C SER A 360 20.14 -29.57 16.98
N ARG A 361 20.03 -29.90 15.69
CA ARG A 361 20.17 -31.25 15.12
C ARG A 361 21.40 -31.35 14.23
#